data_AF-A0A8W8KKN5-F1
#
_entry.id   AF-A0A8W8KKN5-F1
#
_cell.length_a   1.000
_cell.length_b   1.000
_cell.length_c   1.000
_cell.angle_alpha   90.00
_cell.angle_beta   90.00
_cell.angle_gamma   90.00
#
_symmetry.space_group_name_H-M   'P 1'
#
loop_
_entity.id
_entity.type
_entity.pdbx_description
1 polymer ?
#
loop_
_entity_poly.entity_id
_entity_poly.type
_entity_poly.pdbx_seq_one_letter_code
_entity_poly.pdbx_strand_id
1 'polypeptide(L)'
;VSATLTHKYVQVDVDGNNKSDRPEWASARYHAYYSPNAAFELQLQWMVATGPILQDLVTTWGRKAQACGFHLLPVPGDPFALPSAPDSDPLRGPIFVPLDIASLSQGGKPVFHDLDQVAKSKKLLHFQDEIIKRYGFMPINVCVSETHRHYMSDEQQQYVHCTGGMFILMESSQVTSSPKVIKISSRVSKKSAGELRKDYIARQNSNTSNTEVVTQNKVGFLWSWNFMSSKRWRSPNTGDEIFQDRMLADFRQFCANENNRLKEFWNDFNLMFAL
;
A
#
# COMPACT_ATOMS: atom_id res chain seq x y z
N VAL A 1 -6.65 -10.92 -27.53
CA VAL A 1 -6.44 -10.11 -26.31
C VAL A 1 -7.75 -10.09 -25.55
N SER A 2 -7.79 -10.69 -24.35
CA SER A 2 -8.93 -10.50 -23.44
C SER A 2 -8.69 -9.23 -22.64
N ALA A 3 -9.74 -8.46 -22.33
CA ALA A 3 -9.62 -7.21 -21.60
C ALA A 3 -10.78 -7.03 -20.63
N THR A 4 -10.47 -6.51 -19.44
CA THR A 4 -11.45 -5.96 -18.50
C THR A 4 -11.36 -4.44 -18.52
N LEU A 5 -12.19 -3.76 -17.72
CA LEU A 5 -12.10 -2.31 -17.56
C LEU A 5 -10.71 -1.87 -17.09
N THR A 6 -10.05 -2.64 -16.23
CA THR A 6 -8.80 -2.23 -15.57
C THR A 6 -7.56 -2.94 -16.11
N HIS A 7 -7.72 -4.09 -16.78
CA HIS A 7 -6.61 -4.94 -17.18
C HIS A 7 -6.72 -5.47 -18.60
N LYS A 8 -5.56 -5.73 -19.21
CA LYS A 8 -5.43 -6.43 -20.50
C LYS A 8 -4.63 -7.71 -20.31
N TYR A 9 -4.94 -8.69 -21.14
CA TYR A 9 -4.32 -10.02 -21.12
C TYR A 9 -3.73 -10.36 -22.49
N VAL A 10 -2.47 -10.78 -22.51
CA VAL A 10 -1.76 -11.17 -23.72
C VAL A 10 -0.93 -12.42 -23.48
N GLN A 11 -0.88 -13.30 -24.48
CA GLN A 11 0.05 -14.43 -24.50
C GLN A 11 1.42 -13.91 -24.93
N VAL A 12 2.43 -14.22 -24.13
CA VAL A 12 3.82 -13.82 -24.34
C VAL A 12 4.60 -15.06 -24.72
N ASP A 13 5.24 -15.00 -25.88
CA ASP A 13 6.32 -15.91 -26.23
C ASP A 13 7.54 -15.57 -25.34
N VAL A 14 7.88 -16.49 -24.46
CA VAL A 14 8.96 -16.31 -23.48
C VAL A 14 10.33 -16.58 -24.11
N ASP A 15 10.36 -17.37 -25.17
CA ASP A 15 11.57 -17.80 -25.86
C ASP A 15 11.64 -17.28 -27.31
N GLY A 16 11.53 -15.96 -27.48
CA GLY A 16 11.58 -15.34 -28.81
C GLY A 16 12.91 -15.54 -29.59
N ASN A 17 13.93 -16.13 -28.96
CA ASN A 17 15.20 -16.49 -29.59
C ASN A 17 15.34 -17.99 -29.87
N ASN A 18 14.31 -18.80 -29.59
CA ASN A 18 14.29 -20.26 -29.78
C ASN A 18 15.51 -20.96 -29.14
N LYS A 19 15.82 -20.62 -27.88
CA LYS A 19 16.86 -21.31 -27.09
C LYS A 19 16.42 -22.70 -26.64
N SER A 20 15.11 -22.90 -26.50
CA SER A 20 14.45 -24.13 -26.09
C SER A 20 14.03 -24.94 -27.32
N ASP A 21 13.96 -26.26 -27.17
CA ASP A 21 13.45 -27.18 -28.18
C ASP A 21 11.91 -27.30 -28.17
N ARG A 22 11.27 -26.68 -27.17
CA ARG A 22 9.83 -26.67 -26.96
C ARG A 22 9.30 -25.23 -26.89
N PRO A 23 8.02 -25.00 -27.23
CA PRO A 23 7.42 -23.68 -27.06
C PRO A 23 7.32 -23.32 -25.59
N GLU A 24 7.85 -22.16 -25.22
CA GLU A 24 7.78 -21.60 -23.88
C GLU A 24 6.98 -20.31 -23.88
N TRP A 25 5.85 -20.31 -23.15
CA TRP A 25 4.94 -19.17 -23.15
C TRP A 25 4.42 -18.85 -21.74
N ALA A 26 3.97 -17.61 -21.59
CA ALA A 26 3.37 -17.07 -20.38
C ALA A 26 2.15 -16.22 -20.71
N SER A 27 1.22 -16.11 -19.77
CA SER A 27 0.14 -15.13 -19.83
C SER A 27 0.56 -13.88 -19.06
N ALA A 28 0.51 -12.73 -19.71
CA ALA A 28 0.75 -11.43 -19.07
C ALA A 28 -0.57 -10.71 -18.83
N ARG A 29 -0.80 -10.28 -17.59
CA ARG A 29 -1.85 -9.34 -17.17
C ARG A 29 -1.21 -7.99 -16.83
N TYR A 30 -1.72 -6.90 -17.38
CA TYR A 30 -1.20 -5.56 -17.12
C TYR A 30 -2.31 -4.52 -17.10
N HIS A 31 -2.04 -3.34 -16.53
CA HIS A 31 -3.02 -2.25 -16.50
C HIS A 31 -3.44 -1.83 -17.91
N ALA A 32 -4.75 -1.68 -18.13
CA ALA A 32 -5.30 -1.24 -19.41
C ALA A 32 -4.94 0.22 -19.73
N TYR A 33 -4.67 1.03 -18.68
CA TYR A 33 -4.38 2.44 -18.74
C TYR A 33 -3.07 2.76 -18.02
N TYR A 34 -2.30 3.68 -18.61
CA TYR A 34 -1.11 4.25 -18.00
C TYR A 34 -1.48 5.55 -17.29
N SER A 35 -0.86 5.80 -16.14
CA SER A 35 -0.90 7.08 -15.44
C SER A 35 0.51 7.43 -14.97
N PRO A 36 1.02 8.65 -15.22
CA PRO A 36 2.33 9.06 -14.72
C PRO A 36 2.36 9.21 -13.20
N ASN A 37 1.19 9.30 -12.55
CA ASN A 37 1.05 9.50 -11.12
C ASN A 37 0.72 8.20 -10.36
N ALA A 38 0.85 7.04 -11.00
CA ALA A 38 0.58 5.75 -10.39
C ALA A 38 1.59 4.70 -10.88
N ALA A 39 1.74 3.62 -10.11
CA ALA A 39 2.53 2.49 -10.55
C ALA A 39 1.83 1.74 -11.68
N PHE A 40 2.63 1.04 -12.50
CA PHE A 40 2.13 0.19 -13.57
C PHE A 40 2.45 -1.27 -13.25
N GLU A 41 1.42 -2.07 -12.97
CA GLU A 41 1.58 -3.47 -12.64
C GLU A 41 1.61 -4.32 -13.92
N LEU A 42 2.56 -5.25 -13.96
CA LEU A 42 2.68 -6.30 -14.96
C LEU A 42 2.85 -7.65 -14.24
N GLN A 43 1.81 -8.47 -14.27
CA GLN A 43 1.83 -9.82 -13.73
C GLN A 43 2.09 -10.83 -14.84
N LEU A 44 3.14 -11.64 -14.67
CA LEU A 44 3.40 -12.81 -15.50
C LEU A 44 2.90 -14.07 -14.80
N GLN A 45 2.14 -14.88 -15.53
CA GLN A 45 1.64 -16.18 -15.09
C GLN A 45 2.16 -17.23 -16.08
N TRP A 46 2.98 -18.16 -15.61
CA TRP A 46 3.58 -19.18 -16.46
C TRP A 46 3.53 -20.54 -15.77
N MET A 47 3.26 -21.57 -16.57
CA MET A 47 3.34 -22.99 -16.17
C MET A 47 4.18 -23.80 -17.15
N VAL A 48 4.42 -23.27 -18.37
CA VAL A 48 5.03 -23.98 -19.50
C VAL A 48 6.41 -23.39 -19.87
N ALA A 49 6.81 -22.28 -19.23
CA ALA A 49 8.12 -21.66 -19.42
C ALA A 49 9.13 -22.06 -18.32
N THR A 50 10.40 -22.12 -18.69
CA THR A 50 11.52 -22.47 -17.81
C THR A 50 12.06 -21.19 -17.15
N GLY A 51 12.34 -21.25 -15.84
CA GLY A 51 12.78 -20.09 -15.04
C GLY A 51 13.93 -19.27 -15.64
N PRO A 52 15.03 -19.87 -16.13
CA PRO A 52 16.14 -19.14 -16.74
C PRO A 52 15.76 -18.37 -18.01
N ILE A 53 14.94 -18.96 -18.89
CA ILE A 53 14.48 -18.29 -20.14
C ILE A 53 13.55 -17.12 -19.78
N LEU A 54 12.63 -17.32 -18.84
CA LEU A 54 11.79 -16.24 -18.32
C LEU A 54 12.64 -15.12 -17.69
N GLN A 55 13.66 -15.46 -16.92
CA GLN A 55 14.58 -14.48 -16.33
C GLN A 55 15.32 -13.68 -17.40
N ASP A 56 15.74 -14.29 -18.51
CA ASP A 56 16.36 -13.60 -19.64
C ASP A 56 15.40 -12.59 -20.29
N LEU A 57 14.15 -13.00 -20.51
CA LEU A 57 13.10 -12.12 -21.04
C LEU A 57 12.88 -10.92 -20.11
N VAL A 58 12.66 -11.18 -18.82
CA VAL A 58 12.41 -10.13 -17.81
C VAL A 58 13.62 -9.21 -17.66
N THR A 59 14.84 -9.74 -17.72
CA THR A 59 16.07 -8.93 -17.69
C THR A 59 16.14 -8.01 -18.92
N THR A 60 15.75 -8.51 -20.10
CA THR A 60 15.68 -7.73 -21.33
C THR A 60 14.65 -6.61 -21.23
N TRP A 61 13.47 -6.90 -20.67
CA TRP A 61 12.45 -5.89 -20.39
C TRP A 61 12.93 -4.86 -19.38
N GLY A 62 13.67 -5.26 -18.35
CA GLY A 62 14.27 -4.35 -17.37
C GLY A 62 15.23 -3.35 -18.02
N ARG A 63 16.11 -3.82 -18.91
CA ARG A 63 17.01 -2.94 -19.68
C ARG A 63 16.23 -1.99 -20.59
N LYS A 64 15.20 -2.48 -21.28
CA LYS A 64 14.36 -1.65 -22.16
C LYS A 64 13.57 -0.60 -21.37
N ALA A 65 13.03 -0.96 -20.21
CA ALA A 65 12.35 -0.03 -19.32
C ALA A 65 13.30 1.10 -18.89
N GLN A 66 14.52 0.77 -18.47
CA GLN A 66 15.54 1.76 -18.10
C GLN A 66 15.90 2.70 -19.26
N ALA A 67 16.04 2.18 -20.47
CA ALA A 67 16.29 2.99 -21.67
C ALA A 67 15.14 3.97 -21.98
N CYS A 68 13.92 3.66 -21.53
CA CYS A 68 12.75 4.52 -21.66
C CYS A 68 12.48 5.39 -20.41
N GLY A 69 13.40 5.42 -19.44
CA GLY A 69 13.25 6.23 -18.22
C GLY A 69 12.37 5.60 -17.13
N PHE A 70 12.07 4.31 -17.22
CA PHE A 70 11.27 3.57 -16.24
C PHE A 70 12.12 2.57 -15.45
N HIS A 71 11.63 2.20 -14.27
CA HIS A 71 12.18 1.10 -13.47
C HIS A 71 11.22 -0.07 -13.48
N LEU A 72 11.72 -1.24 -13.90
CA LEU A 72 11.01 -2.50 -13.75
C LEU A 72 11.55 -3.21 -12.51
N LEU A 73 10.70 -3.40 -11.52
CA LEU A 73 11.07 -4.00 -10.24
C LEU A 73 10.10 -5.13 -9.88
N PRO A 74 10.59 -6.23 -9.31
CA PRO A 74 9.73 -7.28 -8.82
C PRO A 74 9.07 -6.82 -7.52
N VAL A 75 7.78 -7.11 -7.38
CA VAL A 75 7.01 -6.82 -6.17
C VAL A 75 6.31 -8.10 -5.68
N PRO A 76 6.14 -8.27 -4.37
CA PRO A 76 5.43 -9.42 -3.84
C PRO A 76 3.95 -9.41 -4.18
N GLY A 77 3.39 -10.60 -4.43
CA GLY A 77 1.95 -10.75 -4.67
C GLY A 77 1.10 -10.36 -3.46
N ASP A 78 1.64 -10.51 -2.24
CA ASP A 78 1.08 -9.95 -1.01
C ASP A 78 2.16 -9.15 -0.25
N PRO A 79 2.21 -7.82 -0.46
CA PRO A 79 3.17 -6.97 0.24
C PRO A 79 2.95 -6.91 1.74
N PHE A 80 1.72 -7.06 2.24
CA PHE A 80 1.40 -6.78 3.64
C PHE A 80 1.27 -8.05 4.49
N ALA A 81 1.00 -9.22 3.91
CA ALA A 81 0.84 -10.47 4.66
C ALA A 81 -0.16 -10.31 5.82
N LEU A 82 -1.31 -9.70 5.54
CA LEU A 82 -2.31 -9.45 6.59
C LEU A 82 -2.82 -10.78 7.16
N PRO A 83 -2.96 -10.93 8.49
CA PRO A 83 -3.41 -12.20 9.09
C PRO A 83 -4.79 -12.70 8.64
N SER A 84 -5.60 -11.82 8.02
CA SER A 84 -6.88 -12.18 7.44
C SER A 84 -6.77 -12.86 6.07
N ALA A 85 -5.61 -12.78 5.41
CA ALA A 85 -5.41 -13.40 4.10
C ALA A 85 -5.17 -14.92 4.27
N PRO A 86 -5.83 -15.74 3.42
CA PRO A 86 -5.86 -17.20 3.59
C PRO A 86 -4.48 -17.88 3.51
N ASP A 87 -3.53 -17.28 2.78
CA ASP A 87 -2.16 -17.76 2.61
C ASP A 87 -1.12 -16.74 3.11
N SER A 88 -1.47 -15.98 4.15
CA SER A 88 -0.56 -14.99 4.73
C SER A 88 0.69 -15.66 5.33
N ASP A 89 1.85 -15.10 5.04
CA ASP A 89 3.11 -15.52 5.64
C ASP A 89 3.11 -15.15 7.13
N PRO A 90 3.13 -16.12 8.07
CA PRO A 90 3.02 -15.85 9.50
C PRO A 90 4.25 -15.17 10.10
N LEU A 91 5.38 -15.16 9.37
CA LEU A 91 6.61 -14.49 9.78
C LEU A 91 6.72 -13.08 9.23
N ARG A 92 5.76 -12.66 8.41
CA ARG A 92 5.67 -11.31 7.87
C ARG A 92 4.48 -10.60 8.47
N GLY A 93 4.59 -9.28 8.53
CA GLY A 93 3.50 -8.43 8.96
C GLY A 93 3.89 -6.97 8.80
N PRO A 94 2.90 -6.10 8.54
CA PRO A 94 3.19 -4.70 8.34
C PRO A 94 3.50 -4.02 9.68
N ILE A 95 4.24 -2.93 9.62
CA ILE A 95 4.53 -2.07 10.76
C ILE A 95 3.43 -1.01 10.84
N PHE A 96 2.73 -0.90 11.97
CA PHE A 96 1.79 0.20 12.15
C PHE A 96 2.52 1.49 12.51
N VAL A 97 2.28 2.55 11.73
CA VAL A 97 2.75 3.92 12.00
C VAL A 97 1.54 4.77 12.40
N PRO A 98 1.40 5.15 13.69
CA PRO A 98 0.30 5.99 14.14
C PRO A 98 0.44 7.42 13.61
N LEU A 99 -0.68 8.04 13.26
CA LEU A 99 -0.75 9.44 12.88
C LEU A 99 -1.33 10.26 14.04
N ASP A 100 -0.58 11.25 14.54
CA ASP A 100 -1.01 12.08 15.67
C ASP A 100 -2.03 13.15 15.24
N ILE A 101 -3.28 12.74 15.15
CA ILE A 101 -4.42 13.63 14.88
C ILE A 101 -4.71 14.57 16.05
N ALA A 102 -4.31 14.23 17.28
CA ALA A 102 -4.60 15.05 18.46
C ALA A 102 -3.83 16.37 18.39
N SER A 103 -2.57 16.34 17.93
CA SER A 103 -1.73 17.53 17.73
C SER A 103 -2.33 18.57 16.76
N LEU A 104 -3.25 18.14 15.88
CA LEU A 104 -3.88 18.97 14.86
C LEU A 104 -5.18 19.64 15.33
N SER A 105 -5.66 19.29 16.53
CA SER A 105 -6.87 19.91 17.10
C SER A 105 -6.65 21.39 17.42
N GLN A 106 -7.56 22.25 16.95
CA GLN A 106 -7.53 23.68 17.26
C GLN A 106 -8.52 23.96 18.39
N GLY A 107 -8.05 24.53 19.50
CA GLY A 107 -8.90 24.91 20.63
C GLY A 107 -9.62 23.72 21.31
N GLY A 108 -9.02 22.53 21.30
CA GLY A 108 -9.59 21.31 21.89
C GLY A 108 -10.71 20.66 21.08
N LYS A 109 -11.07 21.22 19.91
CA LYS A 109 -12.06 20.62 19.02
C LYS A 109 -11.41 19.56 18.11
N PRO A 110 -12.07 18.41 17.91
CA PRO A 110 -11.58 17.40 16.97
C PRO A 110 -11.37 17.97 15.57
N VAL A 111 -10.42 17.40 14.86
CA VAL A 111 -10.19 17.71 13.46
C VAL A 111 -11.47 17.46 12.65
N PHE A 112 -11.78 18.40 11.74
CA PHE A 112 -12.98 18.40 10.89
C PHE A 112 -14.32 18.32 11.66
N HIS A 113 -14.41 18.94 12.84
CA HIS A 113 -15.62 18.91 13.67
C HIS A 113 -16.89 19.47 12.99
N ASP A 114 -16.74 20.36 12.03
CA ASP A 114 -17.86 20.98 11.31
C ASP A 114 -18.42 20.11 10.16
N LEU A 115 -17.77 18.98 9.86
CA LEU A 115 -18.17 18.08 8.78
C LEU A 115 -18.97 16.89 9.31
N ASP A 116 -19.87 16.36 8.49
CA ASP A 116 -20.49 15.07 8.75
C ASP A 116 -19.45 13.93 8.75
N GLN A 117 -19.85 12.76 9.26
CA GLN A 117 -18.92 11.64 9.43
C GLN A 117 -18.33 11.12 8.11
N VAL A 118 -19.08 11.22 7.00
CA VAL A 118 -18.65 10.74 5.68
C VAL A 118 -17.65 11.72 5.07
N ALA A 119 -17.97 13.01 5.07
CA ALA A 119 -17.11 14.10 4.64
C ALA A 119 -15.83 14.15 5.47
N LYS A 120 -15.92 13.97 6.79
CA LYS A 120 -14.77 13.86 7.69
C LYS A 120 -13.85 12.69 7.31
N SER A 121 -14.42 11.51 7.07
CA SER A 121 -13.63 10.33 6.67
C SER A 121 -12.94 10.55 5.32
N LYS A 122 -13.65 11.12 4.34
CA LYS A 122 -13.09 11.44 3.02
C LYS A 122 -11.97 12.48 3.11
N LYS A 123 -12.14 13.54 3.91
CA LYS A 123 -11.13 14.59 4.08
C LYS A 123 -9.91 14.09 4.85
N LEU A 124 -10.10 13.18 5.82
CA LEU A 124 -9.01 12.51 6.51
C LEU A 124 -8.20 11.61 5.57
N LEU A 125 -8.87 10.80 4.73
CA LEU A 125 -8.19 9.99 3.73
C LEU A 125 -7.42 10.85 2.73
N HIS A 126 -8.00 11.97 2.30
CA HIS A 126 -7.30 12.90 1.41
C HIS A 126 -6.06 13.50 2.08
N PHE A 127 -6.15 13.91 3.35
CA PHE A 127 -4.98 14.39 4.10
C PHE A 127 -3.90 13.31 4.23
N GLN A 128 -4.29 12.06 4.54
CA GLN A 128 -3.36 10.93 4.61
C GLN A 128 -2.70 10.63 3.25
N ASP A 129 -3.44 10.72 2.15
CA ASP A 129 -2.94 10.55 0.78
C ASP A 129 -1.90 11.62 0.43
N GLU A 130 -2.14 12.88 0.80
CA GLU A 130 -1.16 13.96 0.59
C GLU A 130 0.11 13.78 1.44
N ILE A 131 0.02 13.24 2.66
CA ILE A 131 1.21 12.85 3.45
C ILE A 131 2.02 11.78 2.70
N ILE A 132 1.35 10.73 2.21
CA ILE A 132 1.99 9.61 1.50
C ILE A 132 2.71 10.12 0.24
N LYS A 133 2.03 10.94 -0.58
CA LYS A 133 2.60 11.54 -1.80
C LYS A 133 3.82 12.40 -1.51
N ARG A 134 3.80 13.18 -0.43
CA ARG A 134 4.96 14.00 0.00
C ARG A 134 6.20 13.14 0.24
N TYR A 135 6.03 11.92 0.72
CA TYR A 135 7.11 10.95 0.95
C TYR A 135 7.50 10.15 -0.31
N GLY A 136 7.03 10.53 -1.50
CA GLY A 136 7.41 9.90 -2.76
C GLY A 136 6.69 8.58 -3.06
N PHE A 137 5.62 8.29 -2.34
CA PHE A 137 4.76 7.15 -2.63
C PHE A 137 3.71 7.49 -3.68
N MET A 138 3.40 6.50 -4.52
CA MET A 138 2.39 6.59 -5.56
C MET A 138 1.38 5.44 -5.42
N PRO A 139 0.11 5.66 -5.78
CA PRO A 139 -0.89 4.61 -5.76
C PRO A 139 -0.51 3.47 -6.70
N ILE A 140 -0.79 2.23 -6.29
CA ILE A 140 -0.54 1.05 -7.13
C ILE A 140 -1.57 0.95 -8.25
N ASN A 141 -2.83 1.31 -7.98
CA ASN A 141 -3.92 1.18 -8.94
C ASN A 141 -4.27 2.51 -9.64
N VAL A 142 -4.66 2.41 -10.91
CA VAL A 142 -5.15 3.56 -11.68
C VAL A 142 -6.66 3.68 -11.52
N CYS A 143 -7.13 4.83 -11.04
CA CYS A 143 -8.54 5.17 -11.04
C CYS A 143 -8.99 5.50 -12.47
N VAL A 144 -9.98 4.76 -12.99
CA VAL A 144 -10.39 4.82 -14.42
C VAL A 144 -11.70 5.60 -14.61
N SER A 145 -12.56 5.66 -13.60
CA SER A 145 -13.82 6.39 -13.61
C SER A 145 -14.23 6.76 -12.18
N GLU A 146 -15.24 7.61 -12.04
CA GLU A 146 -15.79 7.97 -10.73
C GLU A 146 -16.49 6.79 -10.05
N THR A 147 -17.13 5.91 -10.83
CA THR A 147 -17.65 4.63 -10.35
C THR A 147 -16.53 3.69 -9.90
N HIS A 148 -15.45 3.58 -10.67
CA HIS A 148 -14.27 2.79 -10.29
C HIS A 148 -13.59 3.37 -9.03
N ARG A 149 -13.59 4.70 -8.87
CA ARG A 149 -13.12 5.37 -7.65
C ARG A 149 -13.91 4.94 -6.41
N HIS A 150 -15.23 4.77 -6.56
CA HIS A 150 -16.08 4.31 -5.47
C HIS A 150 -15.76 2.86 -5.06
N TYR A 151 -15.60 1.96 -6.03
CA TYR A 151 -15.13 0.59 -5.77
C TYR A 151 -13.73 0.56 -5.13
N MET A 152 -12.79 1.36 -5.64
CA MET A 152 -11.44 1.50 -5.07
C MET A 152 -11.44 2.14 -3.67
N SER A 153 -12.50 2.86 -3.27
CA SER A 153 -12.61 3.46 -1.94
C SER A 153 -13.14 2.49 -0.88
N ASP A 154 -13.83 1.43 -1.32
CA ASP A 154 -14.17 0.26 -0.49
C ASP A 154 -12.97 -0.71 -0.38
N GLU A 155 -12.10 -0.74 -1.39
CA GLU A 155 -10.85 -1.46 -1.33
C GLU A 155 -9.77 -0.71 -0.56
N GLN A 156 -8.91 -1.49 0.09
CA GLN A 156 -7.73 -1.04 0.81
C GLN A 156 -6.76 -0.31 -0.14
N GLN A 157 -6.49 0.98 0.12
CA GLN A 157 -5.64 1.79 -0.76
C GLN A 157 -4.16 1.48 -0.54
N GLN A 158 -3.52 0.93 -1.56
CA GLN A 158 -2.11 0.54 -1.53
C GLN A 158 -1.25 1.50 -2.35
N TYR A 159 -0.08 1.77 -1.80
CA TYR A 159 0.91 2.68 -2.36
C TYR A 159 2.26 1.99 -2.38
N VAL A 160 3.07 2.33 -3.38
CA VAL A 160 4.47 1.91 -3.50
C VAL A 160 5.34 3.15 -3.56
N HIS A 161 6.48 3.13 -2.87
CA HIS A 161 7.45 4.22 -2.95
C HIS A 161 8.08 4.25 -4.37
N CYS A 162 8.47 5.42 -4.87
CA CYS A 162 9.07 5.57 -6.21
C CYS A 162 10.33 4.71 -6.43
N THR A 163 10.99 4.28 -5.35
CA THR A 163 12.13 3.36 -5.40
C THR A 163 11.73 1.88 -5.56
N GLY A 164 10.45 1.56 -5.38
CA GLY A 164 9.90 0.20 -5.32
C GLY A 164 10.24 -0.58 -4.05
N GLY A 165 10.92 0.03 -3.08
CA GLY A 165 11.43 -0.66 -1.89
C GLY A 165 10.44 -0.78 -0.72
N MET A 166 9.38 0.02 -0.70
CA MET A 166 8.47 0.17 0.43
C MET A 166 7.03 0.28 -0.04
N PHE A 167 6.11 -0.19 0.79
CA PHE A 167 4.68 -0.15 0.56
C PHE A 167 3.95 0.48 1.74
N ILE A 168 2.89 1.22 1.45
CA ILE A 168 1.95 1.73 2.44
C ILE A 168 0.56 1.22 2.10
N LEU A 169 -0.14 0.73 3.12
CA LEU A 169 -1.56 0.44 3.07
C LEU A 169 -2.31 1.42 3.97
N MET A 170 -3.22 2.17 3.35
CA MET A 170 -4.18 3.04 4.01
C MET A 170 -5.55 2.37 3.97
N GLU A 171 -6.26 2.36 5.10
CA GLU A 171 -7.61 1.80 5.17
C GLU A 171 -8.63 2.92 5.30
N SER A 172 -9.69 2.78 4.50
CA SER A 172 -10.88 3.61 4.62
C SER A 172 -11.46 3.41 6.02
N SER A 173 -11.64 4.50 6.77
CA SER A 173 -12.25 4.46 8.12
C SER A 173 -13.74 4.06 8.11
N GLN A 174 -14.27 3.64 6.96
CA GLN A 174 -15.57 3.01 6.79
C GLN A 174 -15.57 1.58 7.36
N VAL A 175 -15.34 1.45 8.67
CA VAL A 175 -15.73 0.21 9.37
C VAL A 175 -17.24 0.30 9.56
N THR A 176 -17.98 -0.18 8.57
CA THR A 176 -19.38 -0.57 8.75
C THR A 176 -19.42 -1.73 9.76
N SER A 177 -19.64 -1.41 11.03
CA SER A 177 -20.66 -2.04 11.88
C SER A 177 -20.52 -1.57 13.32
N SER A 178 -21.68 -1.29 13.89
CA SER A 178 -21.96 -0.78 15.22
C SER A 178 -21.14 -1.42 16.37
N PRO A 179 -20.94 -0.69 17.48
CA PRO A 179 -20.40 -1.29 18.70
C PRO A 179 -21.40 -2.32 19.24
N LYS A 180 -21.18 -3.61 18.95
CA LYS A 180 -21.89 -4.68 19.64
C LYS A 180 -21.21 -4.92 20.98
N VAL A 181 -21.97 -4.66 22.05
CA VAL A 181 -21.63 -5.02 23.43
C VAL A 181 -21.12 -6.47 23.45
N ILE A 182 -19.88 -6.65 23.89
CA ILE A 182 -19.24 -7.96 24.06
C ILE A 182 -19.98 -8.68 25.20
N LYS A 183 -20.94 -9.54 24.85
CA LYS A 183 -21.39 -10.60 25.75
C LYS A 183 -20.41 -11.76 25.59
N ILE A 184 -19.72 -12.11 26.68
CA ILE A 184 -18.83 -13.26 26.77
C ILE A 184 -19.66 -14.51 26.46
N SER A 185 -19.53 -15.04 25.25
CA SER A 185 -20.07 -16.35 24.89
C SER A 185 -18.94 -17.17 24.25
N SER A 186 -18.77 -18.39 24.74
CA SER A 186 -17.72 -19.36 24.41
C SER A 186 -17.89 -20.04 23.04
N ARG A 187 -18.32 -19.29 22.02
CA ARG A 187 -18.35 -19.77 20.62
C ARG A 187 -17.32 -19.01 19.82
N VAL A 188 -16.41 -19.72 19.15
CA VAL A 188 -15.40 -19.14 18.26
C VAL A 188 -16.11 -18.49 17.07
N SER A 189 -16.48 -17.22 17.20
CA SER A 189 -16.97 -16.40 16.10
C SER A 189 -15.81 -16.10 15.16
N LYS A 190 -15.98 -16.37 13.86
CA LYS A 190 -15.02 -15.94 12.84
C LYS A 190 -14.93 -14.41 12.89
N LYS A 191 -13.77 -13.89 13.32
CA LYS A 191 -13.49 -12.46 13.37
C LYS A 191 -13.44 -11.91 11.94
N SER A 192 -13.96 -10.71 11.74
CA SER A 192 -13.83 -9.99 10.47
C SER A 192 -12.37 -9.60 10.22
N ALA A 193 -12.00 -9.33 8.97
CA ALA A 193 -10.66 -8.87 8.61
C ALA A 193 -10.24 -7.60 9.38
N GLY A 194 -11.19 -6.66 9.57
CA GLY A 194 -10.96 -5.45 10.37
C GLY A 194 -10.72 -5.74 11.85
N GLU A 195 -11.38 -6.74 12.45
CA GLU A 195 -11.13 -7.16 13.84
C GLU A 195 -9.78 -7.84 14.01
N LEU A 196 -9.41 -8.75 13.08
CA LEU A 196 -8.10 -9.41 13.09
C LEU A 196 -6.95 -8.39 12.95
N ARG A 197 -7.15 -7.35 12.13
CA ARG A 197 -6.20 -6.24 12.02
C ARG A 197 -6.11 -5.41 13.30
N LYS A 198 -7.24 -5.07 13.94
CA LYS A 198 -7.22 -4.35 15.22
C LYS A 198 -6.42 -5.11 16.27
N ASP A 199 -6.63 -6.43 16.36
CA ASP A 199 -5.87 -7.30 17.24
C ASP A 199 -4.37 -7.31 16.88
N TYR A 200 -4.05 -7.35 15.58
CA TYR A 200 -2.66 -7.27 15.11
C TYR A 200 -1.97 -5.96 15.52
N ILE A 201 -2.62 -4.82 15.28
CA ILE A 201 -2.09 -3.49 15.67
C ILE A 201 -1.93 -3.41 17.19
N ALA A 202 -2.89 -3.92 17.96
CA ALA A 202 -2.81 -3.93 19.41
C ALA A 202 -1.61 -4.74 19.91
N ARG A 203 -1.30 -5.87 19.28
CA ARG A 203 -0.12 -6.71 19.62
C ARG A 203 1.21 -6.03 19.31
N GLN A 204 1.32 -5.27 18.22
CA GLN A 204 2.58 -4.58 17.91
C GLN A 204 2.98 -3.52 18.95
N ASN A 205 2.00 -2.97 19.68
CA ASN A 205 2.23 -1.89 20.64
C ASN A 205 2.25 -2.37 22.12
N SER A 206 2.14 -3.66 22.40
CA SER A 206 1.98 -4.20 23.77
C SER A 206 3.22 -4.11 24.68
N ASN A 207 4.28 -3.42 24.27
CA ASN A 207 5.40 -3.08 25.16
C ASN A 207 5.11 -1.87 26.07
N THR A 208 3.97 -1.17 25.89
CA THR A 208 3.57 -0.07 26.74
C THR A 208 2.50 -0.54 27.74
N SER A 209 2.92 -0.74 28.99
CA SER A 209 2.07 -1.10 30.12
C SER A 209 1.02 -0.02 30.41
N ASN A 210 -0.16 -0.15 29.81
CA ASN A 210 -1.45 0.35 30.31
C ASN A 210 -2.57 -0.14 29.38
N THR A 211 -2.90 -1.41 29.57
CA THR A 211 -4.07 -2.08 29.01
C THR A 211 -5.31 -1.49 29.67
N GLU A 212 -6.21 -0.84 28.89
CA GLU A 212 -7.69 -0.98 28.98
C GLU A 212 -8.52 0.15 28.33
N VAL A 213 -7.96 1.28 27.82
CA VAL A 213 -8.83 2.42 27.38
C VAL A 213 -8.73 2.87 25.91
N VAL A 214 -7.80 2.38 25.07
CA VAL A 214 -7.62 2.93 23.70
C VAL A 214 -7.73 1.88 22.59
N THR A 215 -8.91 1.27 22.44
CA THR A 215 -9.37 0.62 21.20
C THR A 215 -10.29 1.56 20.40
N GLN A 216 -10.07 2.87 20.49
CA GLN A 216 -10.63 3.82 19.54
C GLN A 216 -9.76 3.82 18.27
N ASN A 217 -10.42 3.77 17.10
CA ASN A 217 -9.87 3.82 15.75
C ASN A 217 -8.54 4.59 15.65
N LYS A 218 -7.40 3.88 15.73
CA LYS A 218 -6.09 4.51 15.58
C LYS A 218 -5.89 4.84 14.11
N VAL A 219 -5.92 6.13 13.80
CA VAL A 219 -5.60 6.64 12.46
C VAL A 219 -4.09 6.47 12.25
N GLY A 220 -3.71 5.97 11.07
CA GLY A 220 -2.31 5.72 10.75
C GLY A 220 -2.15 4.92 9.46
N PHE A 221 -0.96 4.36 9.30
CA PHE A 221 -0.51 3.69 8.09
C PHE A 221 0.02 2.29 8.42
N LEU A 222 -0.17 1.33 7.51
CA LEU A 222 0.52 0.05 7.55
C LEU A 222 1.68 0.09 6.57
N TRP A 223 2.89 -0.06 7.08
CA TRP A 223 4.13 -0.02 6.31
C TRP A 223 4.66 -1.43 6.06
N SER A 224 5.17 -1.71 4.88
CA SER A 224 5.86 -2.98 4.58
C SER A 224 7.05 -2.78 3.66
N TRP A 225 8.02 -3.69 3.73
CA TRP A 225 9.21 -3.71 2.89
C TRP A 225 9.01 -4.57 1.64
N ASN A 226 9.65 -4.19 0.53
CA ASN A 226 9.77 -5.04 -0.64
C ASN A 226 10.92 -6.04 -0.48
N PHE A 227 10.60 -7.22 0.06
CA PHE A 227 11.54 -8.32 0.21
C PHE A 227 11.97 -8.98 -1.12
N MET A 228 11.31 -8.66 -2.24
CA MET A 228 11.72 -9.14 -3.57
C MET A 228 12.81 -8.25 -4.22
N SER A 229 13.11 -7.10 -3.63
CA SER A 229 14.17 -6.17 -4.09
C SER A 229 15.57 -6.64 -3.67
N SER A 230 16.03 -7.74 -4.27
CA SER A 230 17.39 -8.25 -4.07
C SER A 230 18.45 -7.31 -4.70
N LYS A 231 19.73 -7.52 -4.35
CA LYS A 231 20.86 -6.74 -4.91
C LYS A 231 20.88 -6.69 -6.44
N ARG A 232 20.34 -7.70 -7.12
CA ARG A 232 20.22 -7.77 -8.59
C ARG A 232 19.41 -6.61 -9.18
N TRP A 233 18.40 -6.14 -8.46
CA TRP A 233 17.45 -5.12 -8.94
C TRP A 233 17.85 -3.71 -8.56
N ARG A 234 18.98 -3.55 -7.86
CA ARG A 234 19.42 -2.25 -7.38
C ARG A 234 19.96 -1.39 -8.51
N SER A 235 19.60 -0.12 -8.42
CA SER A 235 20.18 0.96 -9.21
C SER A 235 20.34 2.17 -8.30
N PRO A 236 21.00 3.26 -8.74
CA PRO A 236 21.05 4.50 -7.97
C PRO A 236 19.67 5.03 -7.53
N ASN A 237 18.60 4.62 -8.23
CA ASN A 237 17.23 5.10 -8.00
C ASN A 237 16.40 4.20 -7.06
N THR A 238 16.87 3.00 -6.69
CA THR A 238 16.10 2.08 -5.83
C THR A 238 16.38 2.25 -4.34
N GLY A 239 17.44 3.00 -3.99
CA GLY A 239 17.95 3.08 -2.63
C GLY A 239 18.51 1.75 -2.11
N ASP A 240 19.06 1.80 -0.91
CA ASP A 240 19.53 0.65 -0.14
C ASP A 240 18.69 0.46 1.13
N GLU A 241 19.02 -0.57 1.92
CA GLU A 241 18.33 -0.86 3.18
C GLU A 241 18.47 0.27 4.19
N ILE A 242 19.62 0.96 4.21
CA ILE A 242 19.88 2.08 5.13
C ILE A 242 18.94 3.25 4.81
N PHE A 243 18.76 3.56 3.52
CA PHE A 243 17.81 4.57 3.07
C PHE A 243 16.37 4.20 3.46
N GLN A 244 15.99 2.94 3.25
CA GLN A 244 14.67 2.42 3.62
C GLN A 244 14.39 2.58 5.12
N ASP A 245 15.33 2.19 5.97
CA ASP A 245 15.22 2.34 7.44
C ASP A 245 15.13 3.81 7.87
N ARG A 246 15.95 4.68 7.27
CA ARG A 246 15.92 6.13 7.53
C ARG A 246 14.60 6.75 7.11
N MET A 247 14.01 6.30 5.99
CA MET A 247 12.71 6.79 5.55
C MET A 247 11.61 6.42 6.54
N LEU A 248 11.56 5.18 7.01
CA LEU A 248 10.57 4.77 8.02
C LEU A 248 10.77 5.56 9.34
N ALA A 249 12.02 5.79 9.75
CA ALA A 249 12.33 6.59 10.92
C ALA A 249 11.80 8.03 10.77
N ASP A 250 12.14 8.71 9.67
CA ASP A 250 11.67 10.08 9.41
C ASP A 250 10.14 10.14 9.27
N PHE A 251 9.53 9.17 8.61
CA PHE A 251 8.08 9.08 8.45
C PHE A 251 7.36 8.95 9.80
N ARG A 252 7.91 8.15 10.74
CA ARG A 252 7.40 8.03 12.11
C ARG A 252 7.51 9.35 12.88
N GLN A 253 8.66 10.02 12.80
CA GLN A 253 8.88 11.31 13.46
C GLN A 253 7.91 12.38 12.92
N PHE A 254 7.74 12.43 11.60
CA PHE A 254 6.74 13.29 10.97
C PHE A 254 5.33 12.96 11.47
N CYS A 255 4.90 11.71 11.44
CA CYS A 255 3.56 11.32 11.88
C CYS A 255 3.31 11.55 13.38
N ALA A 256 4.37 11.58 14.20
CA ALA A 256 4.33 11.94 15.62
C ALA A 256 4.37 13.46 15.88
N ASN A 257 4.28 14.28 14.82
CA ASN A 257 4.37 15.74 14.88
C ASN A 257 5.69 16.26 15.50
N GLU A 258 6.80 15.53 15.32
CA GLU A 258 8.11 15.98 15.79
C GLU A 258 8.49 17.30 15.11
N ASN A 259 8.99 18.26 15.91
CA ASN A 259 9.32 19.61 15.47
C ASN A 259 8.14 20.36 14.78
N ASN A 260 6.89 20.02 15.11
CA ASN A 260 5.67 20.58 14.50
C ASN A 260 5.52 20.35 12.99
N ARG A 261 6.29 19.45 12.38
CA ARG A 261 6.28 19.21 10.92
C ARG A 261 4.90 18.79 10.39
N LEU A 262 4.17 17.98 11.16
CA LEU A 262 2.82 17.55 10.77
C LEU A 262 1.82 18.70 10.86
N LYS A 263 1.90 19.50 11.92
CA LYS A 263 1.05 20.68 12.13
C LYS A 263 1.28 21.76 11.07
N GLU A 264 2.52 22.00 10.68
CA GLU A 264 2.85 22.90 9.58
C GLU A 264 2.24 22.39 8.26
N PHE A 265 2.47 21.11 7.95
CA PHE A 265 1.88 20.49 6.76
C PHE A 265 0.35 20.52 6.75
N TRP A 266 -0.28 20.35 7.92
CA TRP A 266 -1.72 20.45 8.09
C TRP A 266 -2.26 21.85 7.79
N ASN A 267 -1.54 22.89 8.20
CA ASN A 267 -1.92 24.26 7.89
C ASN A 267 -1.84 24.52 6.37
N ASP A 268 -0.74 24.07 5.74
CA ASP A 268 -0.56 24.18 4.29
C ASP A 268 -1.66 23.42 3.52
N PHE A 269 -1.98 22.20 3.96
CA PHE A 269 -3.08 21.40 3.40
C PHE A 269 -4.41 22.15 3.47
N ASN A 270 -4.76 22.73 4.63
CA ASN A 270 -6.01 23.48 4.72
C ASN A 270 -6.01 24.73 3.86
N LEU A 271 -4.87 25.39 3.65
CA LEU A 271 -4.77 26.53 2.74
C LEU A 271 -4.94 26.12 1.27
N MET A 272 -4.31 25.02 0.85
CA MET A 272 -4.38 24.51 -0.53
C MET A 272 -5.78 24.00 -0.91
N PHE A 273 -6.51 23.43 0.05
CA PHE A 273 -7.81 22.78 -0.18
C PHE A 273 -8.98 23.48 0.55
N ALA A 274 -8.87 24.81 0.74
CA ALA A 274 -9.93 25.67 1.29
C ALA A 274 -10.95 26.18 0.25
N LEU A 275 -10.75 25.88 -1.03
CA LEU A 275 -11.65 26.21 -2.15
C LEU A 275 -12.53 25.01 -2.52
#